data_AF-A0A5D4TU33-F1
#
_entry.id   AF-A0A5D4TU33-F1
#
_cell.length_a   1.000
_cell.length_b   1.000
_cell.length_c   1.000
_cell.angle_alpha   90.00
_cell.angle_beta   90.00
_cell.angle_gamma   90.00
#
_symmetry.space_group_name_H-M   'P 1'
#
loop_
_entity.id
_entity.type
_entity.pdbx_description
1 polymer ?
#
loop_
_entity_poly.entity_id
_entity_poly.type
_entity_poly.pdbx_seq_one_letter_code
_entity_poly.pdbx_strand_id
1 'polypeptide(L)'
;MTLSEFHFKRYAQEYKEIDEEYKLHKLAFLIRNAEAKVNKGTEKKPKEEYAFKDFNDFFDYEEALTTVDQGFIVQSTNKPTKKLSPAQIALQRNSRKG
;
A
#
# COMPACT_ATOMS: atom_id res chain seq x y z
N MET A 1 -28.75 -1.36 3.49
CA MET A 1 -27.34 -1.21 3.92
C MET A 1 -27.02 0.27 3.86
N THR A 2 -26.54 0.86 4.96
CA THR A 2 -26.13 2.29 4.96
C THR A 2 -24.77 2.48 4.28
N LEU A 3 -24.43 3.73 3.93
CA LEU A 3 -23.12 4.06 3.37
C LEU A 3 -21.97 3.69 4.34
N SER A 4 -22.17 3.92 5.64
CA SER A 4 -21.22 3.52 6.68
C SER A 4 -21.04 1.99 6.75
N GLU A 5 -22.14 1.22 6.75
CA GLU A 5 -22.07 -0.25 6.68
C GLU A 5 -21.34 -0.75 5.43
N PHE A 6 -21.51 -0.08 4.28
CA PHE A 6 -20.77 -0.40 3.05
C PHE A 6 -19.27 -0.19 3.24
N HIS A 7 -18.86 0.97 3.77
CA HIS A 7 -17.43 1.26 4.01
C HIS A 7 -16.79 0.29 4.99
N PHE A 8 -17.44 -0.03 6.12
CA PHE A 8 -16.91 -1.01 7.07
C PHE A 8 -16.82 -2.42 6.48
N LYS A 9 -17.80 -2.85 5.68
CA LYS A 9 -17.75 -4.15 4.99
C LYS A 9 -16.65 -4.20 3.93
N ARG A 10 -16.44 -3.12 3.18
CA ARG A 10 -15.37 -3.00 2.19
C ARG A 10 -14.00 -3.05 2.87
N TYR A 11 -13.79 -2.26 3.91
CA TYR A 11 -12.54 -2.26 4.68
C TYR A 11 -12.24 -3.65 5.27
N ALA A 12 -13.23 -4.29 5.89
CA ALA A 12 -13.09 -5.67 6.40
C ALA A 12 -12.93 -6.75 5.30
N GLN A 13 -13.17 -6.41 4.03
CA GLN A 13 -12.92 -7.27 2.88
C GLN A 13 -11.50 -7.06 2.34
N GLU A 14 -11.05 -5.80 2.21
CA GLU A 14 -9.66 -5.44 1.81
C GLU A 14 -8.62 -6.09 2.75
N TYR A 15 -8.89 -6.15 4.06
CA TYR A 15 -8.06 -6.89 5.02
C TYR A 15 -7.95 -8.39 4.70
N LYS A 16 -9.05 -9.05 4.31
CA LYS A 16 -9.04 -10.49 3.99
C LYS A 16 -8.28 -10.77 2.71
N GLU A 17 -8.38 -9.86 1.73
CA GLU A 17 -7.69 -9.97 0.45
C GLU A 17 -6.16 -9.90 0.68
N ILE A 18 -5.66 -8.97 1.51
CA ILE A 18 -4.23 -8.97 1.92
C ILE A 18 -3.85 -10.26 2.65
N ASP A 19 -4.72 -10.76 3.52
CA ASP A 19 -4.51 -12.00 4.27
C ASP A 19 -4.43 -13.24 3.36
N GLU A 20 -5.13 -13.22 2.22
CA GLU A 20 -5.09 -14.26 1.18
C GLU A 20 -3.87 -14.10 0.26
N GLU A 21 -3.54 -12.86 -0.14
CA GLU A 21 -2.31 -12.54 -0.88
C GLU A 21 -1.06 -12.96 -0.11
N TYR A 22 -0.96 -12.63 1.19
CA TYR A 22 0.14 -13.08 2.05
C TYR A 22 0.31 -14.60 2.03
N LYS A 23 -0.79 -15.36 2.15
CA LYS A 23 -0.78 -16.83 2.12
C LYS A 23 -0.31 -17.35 0.76
N LEU A 24 -0.76 -16.74 -0.34
CA LEU A 24 -0.39 -17.08 -1.71
C LEU A 24 1.10 -16.79 -1.97
N HIS A 25 1.57 -15.59 -1.65
CA HIS A 25 2.98 -15.20 -1.76
C HIS A 25 3.88 -16.09 -0.91
N LYS A 26 3.48 -16.40 0.33
CA LYS A 26 4.21 -17.31 1.22
C LYS A 26 4.28 -18.73 0.65
N LEU A 27 3.18 -19.24 0.09
CA LEU A 27 3.14 -20.52 -0.59
C LEU A 27 4.06 -20.52 -1.83
N ALA A 28 4.06 -19.47 -2.65
CA ALA A 28 4.95 -19.35 -3.80
C ALA A 28 6.44 -19.30 -3.39
N PHE A 29 6.78 -18.56 -2.33
CA PHE A 29 8.15 -18.51 -1.79
C PHE A 29 8.60 -19.86 -1.20
N LEU A 30 7.69 -20.57 -0.52
CA LEU A 30 7.96 -21.92 -0.01
C LEU A 30 8.11 -22.94 -1.14
N ILE A 31 7.29 -22.88 -2.20
CA ILE A 31 7.44 -23.71 -3.41
C ILE A 31 8.80 -23.43 -4.05
N ARG A 32 9.18 -22.16 -4.28
CA ARG A 32 10.49 -21.77 -4.82
C ARG A 32 11.66 -22.38 -4.03
N ASN A 33 11.57 -22.37 -2.70
CA ASN A 33 12.59 -22.94 -1.82
C ASN A 33 12.58 -24.47 -1.82
N ALA A 34 11.39 -25.10 -1.97
CA ALA A 34 11.23 -26.55 -2.04
C ALA A 34 11.58 -27.15 -3.41
N GLU A 35 11.42 -26.38 -4.51
CA GLU A 35 11.82 -26.76 -5.87
C GLU A 35 13.34 -26.91 -6.03
N ALA A 36 14.11 -26.44 -5.02
CA ALA A 36 15.45 -26.91 -4.68
C ALA A 36 16.34 -27.23 -5.89
N LYS A 37 16.50 -26.20 -6.72
CA LYS A 37 17.72 -25.95 -7.45
C LYS A 37 18.02 -24.46 -7.21
N VAL A 38 19.29 -24.10 -7.10
CA VAL A 38 20.29 -24.53 -8.07
C VAL A 38 21.71 -24.68 -7.40
N ASN A 39 22.74 -25.05 -8.16
CA ASN A 39 24.06 -25.61 -7.79
C ASN A 39 25.09 -24.56 -7.23
N LYS A 40 26.33 -24.94 -6.82
CA LYS A 40 27.37 -23.96 -6.32
C LYS A 40 28.86 -23.97 -6.84
N GLY A 41 29.12 -23.64 -8.12
CA GLY A 41 30.47 -23.47 -8.75
C GLY A 41 30.58 -22.83 -10.17
N THR A 42 31.50 -23.29 -11.03
CA THR A 42 31.82 -22.71 -12.38
C THR A 42 31.09 -23.44 -13.53
N GLU A 43 31.42 -23.28 -14.82
CA GLU A 43 30.81 -24.09 -15.91
C GLU A 43 30.93 -25.62 -15.68
N LYS A 44 31.90 -26.07 -14.87
CA LYS A 44 32.04 -27.47 -14.43
C LYS A 44 31.33 -27.79 -13.09
N LYS A 45 30.66 -26.83 -12.44
CA LYS A 45 30.09 -26.92 -11.09
C LYS A 45 28.92 -25.94 -10.76
N PRO A 46 28.17 -25.30 -11.69
CA PRO A 46 27.53 -23.93 -11.69
C PRO A 46 27.10 -23.27 -10.35
N LYS A 47 27.24 -21.93 -10.16
CA LYS A 47 26.88 -21.18 -8.91
C LYS A 47 25.58 -20.40 -9.05
N GLU A 48 24.66 -20.73 -8.17
CA GLU A 48 23.28 -20.37 -8.37
C GLU A 48 22.66 -20.05 -6.98
N GLU A 49 22.03 -18.89 -6.86
CA GLU A 49 21.48 -18.33 -5.61
C GLU A 49 20.14 -17.63 -5.90
N TYR A 50 19.22 -17.64 -4.94
CA TYR A 50 17.92 -16.97 -5.09
C TYR A 50 18.06 -15.45 -4.96
N ALA A 51 17.30 -14.69 -5.76
CA ALA A 51 17.31 -13.22 -5.75
C ALA A 51 16.82 -12.62 -4.42
N PHE A 52 15.80 -13.22 -3.81
CA PHE A 52 15.27 -12.84 -2.49
C PHE A 52 15.69 -13.90 -1.47
N LYS A 53 16.39 -13.48 -0.41
CA LYS A 53 16.89 -14.41 0.63
C LYS A 53 15.79 -14.69 1.64
N ASP A 54 15.17 -13.62 2.12
CA ASP A 54 14.10 -13.66 3.09
C ASP A 54 12.74 -13.39 2.43
N PHE A 55 11.65 -13.76 3.11
CA PHE A 55 10.30 -13.56 2.60
C PHE A 55 9.91 -12.08 2.54
N ASN A 56 10.38 -11.29 3.50
CA ASN A 56 10.07 -9.87 3.60
C ASN A 56 10.66 -9.07 2.42
N ASP A 57 11.77 -9.53 1.84
CA ASP A 57 12.34 -8.94 0.60
C ASP A 57 11.43 -9.16 -0.62
N PHE A 58 10.54 -10.14 -0.56
CA PHE A 58 9.63 -10.55 -1.64
C PHE A 58 8.20 -9.99 -1.46
N PHE A 59 7.73 -9.84 -0.21
CA PHE A 59 6.42 -9.27 0.11
C PHE A 59 6.42 -8.66 1.52
N ASP A 60 6.17 -7.34 1.61
CA ASP A 60 5.98 -6.64 2.89
C ASP A 60 4.48 -6.54 3.24
N TYR A 61 4.08 -7.34 4.24
CA TYR A 61 2.71 -7.39 4.75
C TYR A 61 2.34 -6.14 5.56
N GLU A 62 3.29 -5.54 6.27
CA GLU A 62 3.04 -4.38 7.14
C GLU A 62 2.84 -3.11 6.29
N GLU A 63 3.59 -2.96 5.19
CA GLU A 63 3.35 -1.91 4.19
C GLU A 63 1.99 -2.05 3.50
N ALA A 64 1.58 -3.29 3.17
CA ALA A 64 0.27 -3.57 2.59
C ALA A 64 -0.88 -3.19 3.53
N LEU A 65 -0.83 -3.61 4.81
CA LEU A 65 -1.81 -3.22 5.83
C LEU A 65 -1.88 -1.70 6.01
N THR A 66 -0.70 -1.05 6.13
CA THR A 66 -0.58 0.40 6.29
C THR A 66 -1.22 1.15 5.12
N THR A 67 -1.17 0.59 3.91
CA THR A 67 -1.79 1.17 2.71
C THR A 67 -3.31 1.15 2.77
N VAL A 68 -3.92 0.06 3.26
CA VAL A 68 -5.38 -0.02 3.45
C VAL A 68 -5.86 0.93 4.55
N ASP A 69 -5.12 1.06 5.66
CA ASP A 69 -5.44 2.03 6.70
C ASP A 69 -5.37 3.48 6.19
N GLN A 70 -4.35 3.82 5.38
CA GLN A 70 -4.28 5.13 4.73
C GLN A 70 -5.42 5.36 3.72
N GLY A 71 -5.91 4.32 3.05
CA GLY A 71 -7.10 4.38 2.19
C GLY A 71 -8.40 4.62 2.95
N PHE A 72 -8.51 4.08 4.18
CA PHE A 72 -9.67 4.28 5.05
C PHE A 72 -9.68 5.63 5.76
N ILE A 73 -8.50 6.23 5.99
CA ILE A 73 -8.38 7.66 6.32
C ILE A 73 -8.81 8.47 5.09
N VAL A 74 -10.12 8.66 4.94
CA VAL A 74 -10.69 9.70 4.09
C VAL A 74 -9.98 10.99 4.49
N GLN A 75 -9.06 11.46 3.64
CA GLN A 75 -8.37 12.72 3.88
C GLN A 75 -9.46 13.78 3.98
N SER A 76 -9.72 14.25 5.21
CA SER A 76 -10.63 15.38 5.39
C SER A 76 -9.98 16.53 4.64
N THR A 77 -10.59 16.94 3.52
CA THR A 77 -9.99 17.86 2.54
C THR A 77 -9.99 19.31 3.02
N ASN A 78 -9.92 19.51 4.33
CA ASN A 78 -9.58 20.75 4.99
C ASN A 78 -8.05 20.90 5.11
N LYS A 79 -7.32 20.70 4.00
CA LYS A 79 -5.99 21.30 3.86
C LYS A 79 -6.24 22.80 3.66
N PRO A 80 -5.88 23.68 4.61
CA PRO A 80 -6.13 25.12 4.46
C PRO A 80 -5.26 25.64 3.32
N THR A 81 -5.84 25.79 2.14
CA THR A 81 -5.18 26.43 1.02
C THR A 81 -4.89 27.87 1.40
N LYS A 82 -3.62 28.19 1.65
CA LYS A 82 -3.12 29.53 2.03
C LYS A 82 -3.34 30.60 0.94
N LYS A 83 -4.04 30.25 -0.15
CA LYS A 83 -4.45 31.09 -1.26
C LYS A 83 -5.93 31.43 -1.07
N LEU A 84 -6.21 32.69 -0.75
CA LEU A 84 -7.57 33.22 -0.65
C LEU A 84 -8.36 32.94 -1.94
N SER A 85 -9.64 32.60 -1.82
CA SER A 85 -10.51 32.42 -2.98
C SER A 85 -10.70 33.75 -3.73
N PRO A 86 -11.06 33.74 -5.04
CA PRO A 86 -11.32 34.97 -5.78
C PRO A 86 -12.36 35.89 -5.11
N ALA A 87 -13.37 35.29 -4.45
CA ALA A 87 -14.37 36.02 -3.67
C ALA A 87 -13.77 36.68 -2.41
N GLN A 88 -12.90 35.99 -1.68
CA GLN A 88 -12.18 36.55 -0.52
C GLN A 88 -11.22 37.68 -0.92
N ILE A 89 -10.54 37.54 -2.06
CA ILE A 89 -9.67 38.58 -2.63
C ILE A 89 -10.49 39.83 -3.01
N ALA A 90 -11.67 39.65 -3.59
CA ALA A 90 -12.58 40.76 -3.90
C ALA A 90 -13.05 41.48 -2.63
N LEU A 91 -13.44 40.73 -1.58
CA LEU A 91 -13.85 41.28 -0.29
C LEU A 91 -12.75 42.14 0.35
N GLN A 92 -11.51 41.63 0.38
CA GLN A 92 -10.35 42.34 0.93
C GLN A 92 -9.96 43.59 0.13
N ARG A 93 -10.26 43.62 -1.18
CA ARG A 93 -10.03 44.81 -2.02
C ARG A 93 -11.08 45.89 -1.79
N ASN A 94 -12.34 45.51 -1.56
CA ASN A 94 -13.40 46.46 -1.22
C ASN A 94 -13.22 47.04 0.19
N SER A 95 -12.81 46.23 1.17
CA SER A 95 -12.57 46.71 2.55
C SER A 95 -11.37 47.67 2.70
N ARG A 96 -10.57 47.86 1.65
CA ARG A 96 -9.45 48.83 1.59
C ARG A 96 -9.78 50.12 0.83
N LYS A 97 -11.03 50.27 0.36
CA LYS A 97 -11.52 51.43 -0.40
C LYS A 97 -12.61 52.24 0.34
N GLY A 98 -12.88 51.90 1.60
CA GLY A 98 -13.67 52.70 2.53
C GLY A 98 -12.77 53.48 3.47
#